data_AF-A0A0A9F4T5-F1
#
_entry.id   AF-A0A0A9F4T5-F1
#
_cell.length_a   1.000
_cell.length_b   1.000
_cell.length_c   1.000
_cell.angle_alpha   90.00
_cell.angle_beta   90.00
_cell.angle_gamma   90.00
#
_symmetry.space_group_name_H-M   'P 1'
#
loop_
_entity.id
_entity.type
_entity.pdbx_description
1 polymer ?
#
loop_
_entity_poly.entity_id
_entity_poly.type
_entity_poly.pdbx_seq_one_letter_code
_entity_poly.pdbx_strand_id
1 'polypeptide(L)'
;MELEFDRNKERFGFLKWASNAFHNMQVFPPGSGTVHQVNLEYLARVVFNTEGIMYPDSVVGTDSHTTMINGLGVAGWGVGGIEAVVAMLGQPMGMVLPDVVGFKLTGRLRDGVTATDLVLTMTQMLRKHGAVGKFVEFYGVGVGELSLPARATIANMSPEYGATMGFFPVDHVTLDYLKMTGRSNETVSMIEAYLRANKMFVEHHENEYILHTLSWTLLRWSLALQARSGLMTVSL
;
A
#
# COMPACT_ATOMS: atom_id res chain seq x y z
N MET A 1 -6.09 -23.05 17.95
CA MET A 1 -4.62 -22.85 18.00
C MET A 1 -3.89 -24.17 18.21
N GLU A 2 -4.23 -24.99 19.22
CA GLU A 2 -3.58 -26.31 19.42
C GLU A 2 -3.64 -27.23 18.19
N LEU A 3 -4.81 -27.36 17.57
CA LEU A 3 -4.98 -28.16 16.34
C LEU A 3 -4.13 -27.66 15.15
N GLU A 4 -3.85 -26.36 15.08
CA GLU A 4 -3.04 -25.77 14.01
C GLU A 4 -1.56 -26.12 14.21
N PHE A 5 -1.08 -26.03 15.45
CA PHE A 5 0.28 -26.44 15.84
C PHE A 5 0.51 -27.93 15.65
N ASP A 6 -0.46 -28.77 16.04
CA ASP A 6 -0.33 -30.21 15.90
C ASP A 6 -0.25 -30.62 14.42
N ARG A 7 -1.16 -30.09 13.58
CA ARG A 7 -1.20 -30.40 12.15
C ARG A 7 -0.01 -29.86 11.35
N ASN A 8 0.57 -28.72 11.76
CA ASN A 8 1.65 -28.06 11.02
C ASN A 8 3.00 -28.14 11.74
N LYS A 9 3.15 -29.02 12.74
CA LYS A 9 4.34 -29.13 13.59
C LYS A 9 5.64 -29.21 12.78
N GLU A 10 5.67 -30.05 11.75
CA GLU A 10 6.83 -30.22 10.88
C GLU A 10 7.14 -28.95 10.08
N ARG A 11 6.12 -28.31 9.50
CA ARG A 11 6.25 -27.06 8.72
C ARG A 11 6.77 -25.91 9.59
N PHE A 12 6.23 -25.76 10.80
CA PHE A 12 6.71 -24.76 11.74
C PHE A 12 8.13 -25.06 12.24
N GLY A 13 8.46 -26.34 12.47
CA GLY A 13 9.81 -26.79 12.78
C GLY A 13 10.81 -26.44 11.66
N PHE A 14 10.43 -26.67 10.40
CA PHE A 14 11.24 -26.34 9.23
C PHE A 14 11.47 -24.82 9.09
N LEU A 15 10.43 -24.00 9.24
CA LEU A 15 10.56 -22.54 9.18
C LEU A 15 11.43 -22.00 10.33
N LYS A 16 11.29 -22.56 11.53
CA LYS A 16 12.14 -22.21 12.68
C LYS A 16 13.60 -22.62 12.45
N TRP A 17 13.85 -23.78 11.84
CA TRP A 17 15.21 -24.15 11.44
C TRP A 17 15.75 -23.14 10.42
N ALA A 18 14.96 -22.81 9.39
CA ALA A 18 15.37 -21.90 8.32
C ALA A 18 15.73 -20.50 8.87
N SER A 19 14.97 -19.97 9.84
CA SER A 19 15.29 -18.68 10.47
C SER A 19 16.62 -18.65 11.21
N ASN A 20 17.18 -19.81 11.57
CA ASN A 20 18.50 -19.93 12.17
C ASN A 20 19.60 -20.28 11.15
N ALA A 21 19.22 -20.92 10.05
CA ALA A 21 20.14 -21.40 9.02
C ALA A 21 20.51 -20.32 8.00
N PHE A 22 19.61 -19.38 7.71
CA PHE A 22 19.81 -18.32 6.71
C PHE A 22 19.99 -16.94 7.35
N HIS A 23 20.88 -16.14 6.76
CA HIS A 23 21.03 -14.73 7.10
C HIS A 23 19.80 -13.92 6.69
N ASN A 24 19.52 -12.84 7.41
CA ASN A 24 18.43 -11.90 7.12
C ASN A 24 17.03 -12.55 7.06
N MET A 25 16.84 -13.70 7.72
CA MET A 25 15.56 -14.40 7.78
C MET A 25 14.95 -14.26 9.18
N GLN A 26 13.83 -13.55 9.25
CA GLN A 26 13.02 -13.46 10.46
C GLN A 26 11.69 -14.20 10.25
N VAL A 27 11.31 -15.03 11.23
CA VAL A 27 10.04 -15.77 11.20
C VAL A 27 9.19 -15.32 12.37
N PHE A 28 7.96 -14.89 12.08
CA PHE A 28 6.97 -14.56 13.09
C PHE A 28 6.19 -15.82 13.46
N PRO A 29 6.01 -16.10 14.77
CA PRO A 29 5.28 -17.29 15.20
C PRO A 29 3.79 -17.19 14.85
N PRO A 30 3.07 -18.33 14.77
CA PRO A 30 1.63 -18.34 14.62
C PRO A 30 0.95 -17.50 15.71
N GLY A 31 -0.07 -16.73 15.34
CA GLY A 31 -0.79 -15.84 16.26
C GLY A 31 -0.20 -14.42 16.39
N SER A 32 0.88 -14.08 15.68
CA SER A 32 1.43 -12.71 15.66
C SER A 32 0.62 -11.69 14.85
N GLY A 33 -0.43 -12.13 14.15
CA GLY A 33 -1.24 -11.30 13.25
C GLY A 33 -1.11 -11.72 11.79
N THR A 34 -1.83 -11.04 10.91
CA THR A 34 -1.72 -11.26 9.46
C THR A 34 -0.46 -10.60 8.93
N VAL A 35 0.16 -11.19 7.91
CA VAL A 35 1.44 -10.71 7.36
C VAL A 35 1.38 -9.23 6.94
N HIS A 36 0.28 -8.80 6.34
CA HIS A 36 0.13 -7.42 5.86
C HIS A 36 -0.02 -6.41 6.99
N GLN A 37 -0.75 -6.77 8.06
CA GLN A 37 -0.89 -5.90 9.23
C GLN A 37 0.43 -5.80 9.99
N VAL A 38 1.12 -6.93 10.20
CA VAL A 38 2.46 -6.95 10.82
C VAL A 38 3.45 -6.16 9.96
N ASN A 39 3.32 -6.22 8.63
CA ASN A 39 4.16 -5.42 7.75
C ASN A 39 3.92 -3.92 7.97
N LEU A 40 2.66 -3.49 7.92
CA LEU A 40 2.26 -2.09 8.10
C LEU A 40 2.66 -1.54 9.48
N GLU A 41 2.43 -2.32 10.54
CA GLU A 41 2.59 -1.88 11.93
C GLU A 41 3.97 -2.15 12.51
N TYR A 42 4.80 -2.99 11.91
CA TYR A 42 6.09 -3.38 12.52
C TYR A 42 7.24 -3.45 11.53
N LEU A 43 7.09 -4.16 10.40
CA LEU A 43 8.22 -4.42 9.51
C LEU A 43 8.57 -3.24 8.62
N ALA A 44 7.61 -2.49 8.09
CA ALA A 44 7.90 -1.42 7.16
C ALA A 44 8.73 -0.31 7.81
N ARG A 45 9.74 0.15 7.07
CA ARG A 45 10.68 1.19 7.49
C ARG A 45 10.41 2.52 6.79
N VAL A 46 9.74 2.51 5.64
CA VAL A 46 9.51 3.66 4.74
C VAL A 46 10.80 4.20 4.12
N VAL A 47 11.85 4.41 4.91
CA VAL A 47 13.22 4.70 4.47
C VAL A 47 14.18 3.80 5.23
N PHE A 48 15.01 3.05 4.50
CA PHE A 48 16.14 2.34 5.07
C PHE A 48 17.32 3.28 5.32
N ASN A 49 18.12 2.96 6.33
CA ASN A 49 19.43 3.56 6.55
C ASN A 49 20.43 2.43 6.77
N THR A 50 21.16 2.07 5.71
CA THR A 50 22.14 0.99 5.72
C THR A 50 23.53 1.62 5.62
N GLU A 51 24.27 1.59 6.73
CA GLU A 51 25.66 2.09 6.78
C GLU A 51 25.83 3.53 6.26
N GLY A 52 24.85 4.41 6.53
CA GLY A 52 24.86 5.80 6.10
C GLY A 52 24.27 6.05 4.71
N ILE A 53 23.89 4.98 3.98
CA ILE A 53 23.15 5.08 2.72
C ILE A 53 21.66 4.99 3.04
N MET A 54 20.94 6.08 2.75
CA MET A 54 19.49 6.14 2.90
C MET A 54 18.78 5.94 1.56
N TYR A 55 17.74 5.11 1.55
CA TYR A 55 16.95 4.81 0.36
C TYR A 55 15.50 4.43 0.73
N PRO A 56 14.52 4.64 -0.17
CA PRO A 56 13.13 4.29 0.09
C PRO A 56 12.96 2.79 0.31
N ASP A 57 12.06 2.43 1.21
CA ASP A 57 11.62 1.04 1.40
C ASP A 57 10.85 0.55 0.16
N SER A 58 11.08 -0.70 -0.21
CA SER A 58 10.33 -1.41 -1.24
C SER A 58 10.30 -2.89 -0.93
N VAL A 59 9.22 -3.57 -1.31
CA VAL A 59 9.01 -4.98 -0.95
C VAL A 59 8.27 -5.74 -2.04
N VAL A 60 8.74 -6.95 -2.33
CA VAL A 60 7.93 -7.94 -3.05
C VAL A 60 7.66 -9.11 -2.12
N GLY A 61 6.45 -9.65 -2.17
CA GLY A 61 6.02 -10.72 -1.29
C GLY A 61 5.36 -11.85 -2.08
N THR A 62 5.44 -13.07 -1.55
CA THR A 62 4.76 -14.24 -2.13
C THR A 62 3.26 -14.28 -1.80
N ASP A 63 2.64 -13.10 -1.74
CA ASP A 63 1.25 -12.86 -1.40
C ASP A 63 0.74 -11.68 -2.23
N SER A 64 -0.41 -11.86 -2.90
CA SER A 64 -0.99 -10.85 -3.81
C SER A 64 -1.27 -9.52 -3.13
N HIS A 65 -1.63 -9.56 -1.85
CA HIS A 65 -2.06 -8.41 -1.06
C HIS A 65 -0.90 -7.69 -0.37
N THR A 66 0.35 -8.04 -0.71
CA THR A 66 1.56 -7.27 -0.33
C THR A 66 1.40 -5.78 -0.66
N THR A 67 0.57 -5.46 -1.65
CA THR A 67 0.17 -4.08 -2.03
C THR A 67 -0.47 -3.28 -0.91
N MET A 68 -0.96 -3.89 0.18
CA MET A 68 -1.46 -3.16 1.36
C MET A 68 -0.44 -2.14 1.89
N ILE A 69 0.86 -2.44 1.77
CA ILE A 69 1.95 -1.57 2.23
C ILE A 69 2.06 -0.26 1.43
N ASN A 70 1.48 -0.20 0.23
CA ASN A 70 1.51 0.99 -0.60
C ASN A 70 0.71 2.15 0.01
N GLY A 71 -0.22 1.86 0.93
CA GLY A 71 -0.91 2.88 1.74
C GLY A 71 0.02 3.64 2.69
N LEU A 72 1.20 3.09 3.00
CA LEU A 72 2.25 3.70 3.83
C LEU A 72 3.33 4.40 2.97
N GLY A 73 3.17 4.44 1.65
CA GLY A 73 4.17 4.99 0.73
C GLY A 73 5.36 4.08 0.46
N VAL A 74 5.25 2.78 0.74
CA VAL A 74 6.24 1.76 0.38
C VAL A 74 5.83 1.10 -0.94
N ALA A 75 6.71 1.13 -1.95
CA ALA A 75 6.44 0.49 -3.22
C ALA A 75 6.54 -1.04 -3.08
N GLY A 76 5.47 -1.76 -3.39
CA GLY A 76 5.48 -3.21 -3.24
C GLY A 76 4.26 -3.94 -3.73
N TRP A 77 4.46 -5.18 -4.14
CA TRP A 77 3.42 -6.00 -4.79
C TRP A 77 3.70 -7.50 -4.65
N GLY A 78 2.69 -8.30 -4.98
CA GLY A 78 2.78 -9.75 -4.97
C GLY A 78 3.57 -10.31 -6.17
N VAL A 79 4.41 -11.30 -5.92
CA VAL A 79 5.18 -12.06 -6.93
C VAL A 79 5.08 -13.56 -6.67
N GLY A 80 5.52 -14.38 -7.63
CA GLY A 80 5.64 -15.82 -7.43
C GLY A 80 6.80 -16.18 -6.49
N GLY A 81 6.79 -17.42 -6.01
CA GLY A 81 7.83 -17.92 -5.09
C GLY A 81 9.23 -17.95 -5.71
N ILE A 82 9.32 -18.18 -7.03
CA ILE A 82 10.60 -18.21 -7.74
C ILE A 82 11.19 -16.80 -7.81
N GLU A 83 10.38 -15.81 -8.18
CA GLU A 83 10.78 -14.40 -8.25
C GLU A 83 11.24 -13.89 -6.88
N ALA A 84 10.54 -14.27 -5.80
CA ALA A 84 10.95 -13.93 -4.45
C ALA A 84 12.32 -14.53 -4.08
N VAL A 85 12.57 -15.81 -4.40
CA VAL A 85 13.87 -16.45 -4.14
C VAL A 85 14.98 -15.81 -4.99
N VAL A 86 14.70 -15.46 -6.24
CA VAL A 86 15.64 -14.76 -7.13
C VAL A 86 16.02 -13.39 -6.53
N ALA A 87 15.04 -12.64 -6.02
CA ALA A 87 15.29 -11.38 -5.31
C ALA A 87 16.13 -11.59 -4.03
N MET A 88 15.85 -12.65 -3.25
CA MET A 88 16.64 -13.01 -2.05
C MET A 88 18.10 -13.36 -2.38
N LEU A 89 18.37 -13.87 -3.59
CA LEU A 89 19.72 -14.14 -4.08
C LEU A 89 20.43 -12.90 -4.66
N GLY A 90 19.83 -11.71 -4.52
CA GLY A 90 20.40 -10.44 -4.95
C GLY A 90 20.23 -10.16 -6.45
N GLN A 91 19.39 -10.91 -7.15
CA GLN A 91 19.09 -10.62 -8.55
C GLN A 91 18.01 -9.53 -8.65
N PRO A 92 18.22 -8.52 -9.51
CA PRO A 92 17.20 -7.50 -9.75
C PRO A 92 15.99 -8.12 -10.46
N MET A 93 14.80 -7.63 -10.14
CA MET A 93 13.60 -8.00 -10.86
C MET A 93 13.52 -7.29 -12.21
N GLY A 94 13.30 -8.05 -13.28
CA GLY A 94 12.94 -7.51 -14.57
C GLY A 94 11.45 -7.16 -14.60
N MET A 95 11.12 -5.92 -14.94
CA MET A 95 9.75 -5.51 -15.22
C MET A 95 9.72 -4.57 -16.42
N VAL A 96 8.64 -4.66 -17.20
CA VAL A 96 8.33 -3.62 -18.19
C VAL A 96 7.98 -2.34 -17.41
N LEU A 97 8.51 -1.20 -17.83
CA LEU A 97 8.16 0.08 -17.22
C LEU A 97 6.63 0.28 -17.32
N PRO A 98 5.90 0.30 -16.19
CA PRO A 98 4.45 0.31 -16.23
C PRO A 98 3.93 1.73 -16.50
N ASP A 99 2.78 1.80 -17.18
CA ASP A 99 2.00 3.03 -17.19
C ASP A 99 1.51 3.36 -15.77
N VAL A 100 1.42 4.66 -15.46
CA VAL A 100 0.88 5.15 -14.19
C VAL A 100 -0.46 5.83 -14.44
N VAL A 101 -1.51 5.31 -13.80
CA VAL A 101 -2.85 5.91 -13.77
C VAL A 101 -2.95 6.78 -12.51
N GLY A 102 -2.96 8.10 -12.69
CA GLY A 102 -3.23 9.02 -11.59
C GLY A 102 -4.71 8.99 -11.20
N PHE A 103 -5.03 8.67 -9.95
CA PHE A 103 -6.38 8.71 -9.38
C PHE A 103 -6.51 9.90 -8.43
N LYS A 104 -7.09 11.01 -8.92
CA LYS A 104 -7.26 12.22 -8.12
C LYS A 104 -8.45 12.09 -7.18
N LEU A 105 -8.21 12.26 -5.89
CA LEU A 105 -9.25 12.43 -4.88
C LEU A 105 -9.39 13.91 -4.53
N THR A 106 -10.60 14.46 -4.60
CA THR A 106 -10.89 15.84 -4.19
C THR A 106 -12.12 15.89 -3.30
N GLY A 107 -12.22 16.81 -2.34
CA GLY A 107 -13.36 16.91 -1.42
C GLY A 107 -13.22 16.03 -0.17
N ARG A 108 -14.34 15.76 0.50
CA ARG A 108 -14.39 15.00 1.77
C ARG A 108 -15.47 13.92 1.72
N LEU A 109 -15.27 12.84 2.49
CA LEU A 109 -16.30 11.82 2.68
C LEU A 109 -17.49 12.42 3.44
N ARG A 110 -18.71 12.02 3.06
CA ARG A 110 -19.93 12.43 3.77
C ARG A 110 -20.09 11.61 5.05
N ASP A 111 -20.78 12.18 6.03
CA ASP A 111 -21.12 11.47 7.26
C ASP A 111 -21.87 10.17 6.95
N GLY A 112 -21.44 9.08 7.59
CA GLY A 112 -22.00 7.73 7.39
C GLY A 112 -21.39 6.95 6.22
N VAL A 113 -20.51 7.53 5.40
CA VAL A 113 -19.74 6.79 4.38
C VAL A 113 -18.54 6.12 5.02
N THR A 114 -18.38 4.82 4.80
CA THR A 114 -17.27 4.02 5.36
C THR A 114 -16.10 3.92 4.39
N ALA A 115 -14.91 3.55 4.90
CA ALA A 115 -13.76 3.21 4.06
C ALA A 115 -14.07 2.04 3.09
N THR A 116 -14.96 1.12 3.51
CA THR A 116 -15.43 0.00 2.69
C THR A 116 -16.23 0.49 1.49
N ASP A 117 -17.13 1.45 1.67
CA ASP A 117 -17.92 2.03 0.57
C ASP A 117 -17.01 2.70 -0.46
N LEU A 118 -16.01 3.42 0.03
CA LEU A 118 -15.00 4.09 -0.79
C LEU A 118 -14.20 3.07 -1.62
N VAL A 119 -13.62 2.06 -0.97
CA VAL A 119 -12.75 1.10 -1.66
C VAL A 119 -13.51 0.27 -2.72
N LEU A 120 -14.75 -0.15 -2.43
CA LEU A 120 -15.55 -0.91 -3.39
C LEU A 120 -15.87 -0.09 -4.65
N THR A 121 -16.19 1.18 -4.46
CA THR A 121 -16.48 2.09 -5.58
C THR A 121 -15.22 2.38 -6.40
N MET A 122 -14.09 2.66 -5.73
CA MET A 122 -12.81 2.88 -6.41
C MET A 122 -12.38 1.64 -7.19
N THR A 123 -12.54 0.45 -6.61
CA THR A 123 -12.28 -0.83 -7.28
C THR A 123 -13.14 -0.97 -8.54
N GLN A 124 -14.44 -0.69 -8.46
CA GLN A 124 -15.34 -0.75 -9.61
C GLN A 124 -14.91 0.22 -10.72
N MET A 125 -14.52 1.44 -10.36
CA MET A 125 -14.07 2.46 -11.31
C MET A 125 -12.76 2.07 -12.00
N LEU A 126 -11.77 1.62 -11.23
CA LEU A 126 -10.46 1.20 -11.75
C LEU A 126 -10.58 -0.04 -12.64
N ARG A 127 -11.46 -0.99 -12.30
CA ARG A 127 -11.81 -2.12 -13.17
C ARG A 127 -12.38 -1.64 -14.51
N LYS A 128 -13.34 -0.70 -14.47
CA LYS A 128 -13.96 -0.16 -15.69
C LYS A 128 -12.97 0.64 -16.55
N HIS A 129 -12.02 1.33 -15.92
CA HIS A 129 -10.97 2.07 -16.63
C HIS A 129 -9.94 1.17 -17.31
N GLY A 130 -9.70 -0.04 -16.78
CA GLY A 130 -8.69 -0.96 -17.29
C GLY A 130 -7.30 -0.69 -16.72
N ALA A 131 -7.18 -0.70 -15.39
CA ALA A 131 -5.92 -0.54 -14.68
C ALA A 131 -5.03 -1.82 -14.67
N VAL A 132 -5.37 -2.84 -15.46
CA VAL A 132 -4.69 -4.14 -15.45
C VAL A 132 -3.22 -3.99 -15.84
N GLY A 133 -2.32 -4.45 -14.97
CA GLY A 133 -0.86 -4.40 -15.20
C GLY A 133 -0.24 -3.00 -15.14
N LYS A 134 -1.00 -2.00 -14.65
CA LYS A 134 -0.55 -0.62 -14.48
C LYS A 134 -0.30 -0.32 -13.00
N PHE A 135 0.42 0.76 -12.76
CA PHE A 135 0.47 1.39 -11.44
C PHE A 135 -0.71 2.35 -11.30
N VAL A 136 -1.32 2.38 -10.12
CA VAL A 136 -2.29 3.41 -9.75
C VAL A 136 -1.64 4.27 -8.70
N GLU A 137 -1.59 5.58 -8.90
CA GLU A 137 -1.08 6.54 -7.92
C GLU A 137 -2.21 7.46 -7.45
N PHE A 138 -2.44 7.50 -6.14
CA PHE A 138 -3.49 8.32 -5.54
C PHE A 138 -2.92 9.70 -5.16
N TYR A 139 -3.61 10.75 -5.58
CA TYR A 139 -3.15 12.13 -5.36
C TYR A 139 -4.32 13.11 -5.19
N GLY A 140 -3.99 14.37 -4.89
CA GLY A 140 -4.96 15.44 -4.68
C GLY A 140 -5.47 15.57 -3.24
N VAL A 141 -6.10 16.72 -2.96
CA VAL A 141 -6.48 17.17 -1.61
C VAL A 141 -7.31 16.16 -0.79
N GLY A 142 -8.09 15.31 -1.45
CA GLY A 142 -8.90 14.29 -0.78
C GLY A 142 -8.07 13.16 -0.16
N VAL A 143 -6.82 12.94 -0.59
CA VAL A 143 -5.91 11.96 0.02
C VAL A 143 -5.53 12.37 1.45
N GLY A 144 -5.33 13.66 1.68
CA GLY A 144 -5.02 14.21 3.01
C GLY A 144 -6.13 14.00 4.04
N GLU A 145 -7.36 13.75 3.59
CA GLU A 145 -8.52 13.50 4.45
C GLU A 145 -8.67 12.01 4.83
N LEU A 146 -7.93 11.12 4.16
CA LEU A 146 -7.98 9.68 4.43
C LEU A 146 -7.01 9.28 5.55
N SER A 147 -7.52 8.56 6.54
CA SER A 147 -6.68 7.89 7.54
C SER A 147 -5.79 6.83 6.89
N LEU A 148 -4.65 6.52 7.52
CA LEU A 148 -3.74 5.51 6.97
C LEU A 148 -4.38 4.13 6.83
N PRO A 149 -5.18 3.62 7.80
CA PRO A 149 -5.91 2.36 7.60
C PRO A 149 -6.84 2.37 6.38
N ALA A 150 -7.46 3.51 6.06
CA ALA A 150 -8.28 3.64 4.85
C ALA A 150 -7.42 3.55 3.58
N ARG A 151 -6.26 4.23 3.53
CA ARG A 151 -5.29 4.13 2.43
C ARG A 151 -4.80 2.69 2.24
N ALA A 152 -4.40 2.04 3.32
CA ALA A 152 -3.97 0.63 3.32
C ALA A 152 -5.08 -0.31 2.82
N THR A 153 -6.34 -0.06 3.19
CA THR A 153 -7.49 -0.83 2.68
C THR A 153 -7.65 -0.67 1.17
N ILE A 154 -7.49 0.55 0.64
CA ILE A 154 -7.58 0.82 -0.79
C ILE A 154 -6.41 0.17 -1.56
N ALA A 155 -5.20 0.30 -1.04
CA ALA A 155 -3.99 -0.29 -1.61
C ALA A 155 -4.02 -1.83 -1.59
N ASN A 156 -4.56 -2.41 -0.51
CA ASN A 156 -4.77 -3.85 -0.37
C ASN A 156 -5.65 -4.40 -1.50
N MET A 157 -6.62 -3.62 -2.00
CA MET A 157 -7.52 -4.05 -3.06
C MET A 157 -6.95 -3.97 -4.50
N SER A 158 -5.65 -3.68 -4.65
CA SER A 158 -4.98 -3.60 -5.97
C SER A 158 -5.18 -4.84 -6.84
N PRO A 159 -5.00 -6.07 -6.32
CA PRO A 159 -5.25 -7.28 -7.09
C PRO A 159 -6.69 -7.36 -7.60
N GLU A 160 -7.66 -6.87 -6.82
CA GLU A 160 -9.06 -6.88 -7.21
C GLU A 160 -9.35 -5.92 -8.35
N TYR A 161 -8.72 -4.76 -8.48
CA TYR A 161 -8.87 -3.92 -9.68
C TYR A 161 -7.82 -4.16 -10.77
N GLY A 162 -6.97 -5.18 -10.60
CA GLY A 162 -6.01 -5.68 -11.58
C GLY A 162 -4.72 -4.86 -11.69
N ALA A 163 -4.58 -3.81 -10.90
CA ALA A 163 -3.34 -3.03 -10.87
C ALA A 163 -2.22 -3.83 -10.22
N THR A 164 -0.99 -3.56 -10.65
CA THR A 164 0.19 -4.13 -9.99
C THR A 164 0.35 -3.56 -8.58
N MET A 165 0.06 -2.27 -8.40
CA MET A 165 0.10 -1.60 -7.10
C MET A 165 -0.81 -0.37 -7.06
N GLY A 166 -1.21 0.04 -5.86
CA GLY A 166 -2.05 1.22 -5.58
C GLY A 166 -1.36 2.14 -4.58
N PHE A 167 -0.58 3.10 -5.08
CA PHE A 167 0.40 3.86 -4.32
C PHE A 167 -0.15 5.15 -3.72
N PHE A 168 0.06 5.33 -2.42
CA PHE A 168 -0.17 6.58 -1.70
C PHE A 168 1.18 7.17 -1.31
N PRO A 169 1.60 8.33 -1.87
CA PRO A 169 2.84 8.97 -1.48
C PRO A 169 2.90 9.30 0.02
N VAL A 170 4.12 9.38 0.55
CA VAL A 170 4.35 9.72 1.96
C VAL A 170 4.00 11.18 2.22
N ASP A 171 3.14 11.42 3.20
CA ASP A 171 2.75 12.74 3.68
C ASP A 171 2.73 12.80 5.21
N HIS A 172 2.19 13.88 5.77
CA HIS A 172 2.08 14.06 7.22
C HIS A 172 1.25 12.97 7.91
N VAL A 173 0.18 12.46 7.29
CA VAL A 173 -0.64 11.36 7.84
C VAL A 173 0.20 10.09 7.98
N THR A 174 1.08 9.83 7.01
CA THR A 174 2.05 8.73 7.10
C THR A 174 3.01 8.89 8.28
N LEU A 175 3.59 10.08 8.47
CA LEU A 175 4.49 10.34 9.60
C LEU A 175 3.80 10.21 10.95
N ASP A 176 2.56 10.69 11.07
CA ASP A 176 1.77 10.58 12.30
C ASP A 176 1.43 9.13 12.62
N TYR A 177 1.13 8.31 11.61
CA TYR A 177 0.91 6.88 11.79
C TYR A 177 2.17 6.15 12.26
N LEU A 178 3.35 6.49 11.72
CA LEU A 178 4.62 5.92 12.18
C LEU A 178 4.87 6.21 13.68
N LYS A 179 4.60 7.45 14.12
CA LYS A 179 4.70 7.80 15.54
C LYS A 179 3.70 7.00 16.39
N MET A 180 2.44 6.92 15.95
CA MET A 180 1.37 6.20 16.66
C MET A 180 1.68 4.71 16.85
N THR A 181 2.35 4.10 15.86
CA THR A 181 2.76 2.69 15.89
C THR A 181 4.10 2.45 16.57
N GLY A 182 4.64 3.46 17.27
CA GLY A 182 5.81 3.32 18.14
C GLY A 182 7.17 3.55 17.49
N ARG A 183 7.24 4.11 16.27
CA ARG A 183 8.53 4.55 15.71
C ARG A 183 9.03 5.78 16.49
N SER A 184 10.34 5.81 16.74
CA SER A 184 10.97 6.92 17.47
C SER A 184 10.86 8.24 16.71
N ASN A 185 10.83 9.36 17.44
CA ASN A 185 10.78 10.69 16.83
C ASN A 185 12.02 10.95 15.96
N GLU A 186 13.16 10.40 16.35
CA GLU A 186 14.43 10.47 15.61
C GLU A 186 14.30 9.76 14.26
N THR A 187 13.73 8.55 14.25
CA THR A 187 13.47 7.80 13.01
C THR A 187 12.51 8.56 12.09
N VAL A 188 11.40 9.08 12.63
CA VAL A 188 10.40 9.79 11.82
C VAL A 188 10.96 11.10 11.26
N SER A 189 11.76 11.82 12.04
CA SER A 189 12.43 13.05 11.57
C SER A 189 13.46 12.76 10.47
N MET A 190 14.21 11.65 10.59
CA MET A 190 15.14 11.19 9.56
C MET A 190 14.41 10.85 8.25
N ILE A 191 13.29 10.11 8.34
CA ILE A 191 12.44 9.78 7.20
C ILE A 191 11.95 11.06 6.50
N GLU A 192 11.38 12.00 7.25
CA GLU A 192 10.87 13.25 6.69
C GLU A 192 11.96 14.07 6.00
N ALA A 193 13.10 14.26 6.66
CA ALA A 193 14.22 15.01 6.10
C ALA A 193 14.74 14.38 4.79
N TYR A 194 14.89 13.06 4.76
CA TYR A 194 15.30 12.33 3.56
C TYR A 194 14.30 12.50 2.42
N LEU A 195 13.01 12.27 2.68
CA LEU A 195 11.98 12.31 1.64
C LEU A 195 11.80 13.73 1.08
N ARG A 196 11.85 14.76 1.93
CA ARG A 196 11.82 16.16 1.48
C ARG A 196 13.02 16.52 0.62
N ALA A 197 14.23 16.14 1.03
CA ALA A 197 15.44 16.39 0.26
C ALA A 197 15.40 15.74 -1.14
N ASN A 198 14.73 14.60 -1.26
CA ASN A 198 14.61 13.82 -2.50
C ASN A 198 13.30 14.08 -3.27
N LYS A 199 12.46 15.04 -2.86
CA LYS A 199 11.16 15.35 -3.49
C LYS A 199 10.19 14.15 -3.53
N MET A 200 10.25 13.31 -2.50
CA MET A 200 9.39 12.13 -2.31
C MET A 200 8.40 12.32 -1.14
N PHE A 201 8.40 13.50 -0.52
CA PHE A 201 7.40 13.90 0.47
C PHE A 201 6.34 14.77 -0.21
N VAL A 202 5.07 14.38 -0.10
CA VAL A 202 3.96 15.07 -0.74
C VAL A 202 3.24 15.99 0.24
N GLU A 203 2.96 17.19 -0.24
CA GLU A 203 2.05 18.13 0.40
C GLU A 203 0.85 18.29 -0.54
N HIS A 204 -0.32 17.84 -0.10
CA HIS A 204 -1.51 17.82 -0.94
C HIS A 204 -2.05 19.24 -1.15
N HIS A 205 -1.80 19.81 -2.32
CA HIS A 205 -2.29 21.13 -2.74
C HIS A 205 -3.31 21.01 -3.89
N GLU A 206 -4.14 22.03 -4.12
CA GLU A 206 -5.19 21.97 -5.16
C GLU A 206 -4.65 21.78 -6.60
N ASN A 207 -3.39 22.17 -6.85
CA ASN A 207 -2.77 22.28 -8.17
C ASN A 207 -1.64 21.25 -8.43
N GLU A 208 -1.90 19.96 -8.20
CA GLU A 208 -0.98 18.89 -8.63
C GLU A 208 -1.30 18.41 -10.05
N TYR A 209 -0.30 18.44 -10.92
CA TYR A 209 -0.37 17.95 -12.31
C TYR A 209 0.37 16.62 -12.43
N ILE A 210 -0.35 15.56 -12.84
CA ILE A 210 0.23 14.28 -13.29
C ILE A 210 -0.16 14.07 -14.77
N LEU A 211 0.80 13.57 -15.57
CA LEU A 211 0.76 13.45 -17.03
C LEU A 211 -0.46 12.71 -17.61
N HIS A 212 -1.07 11.78 -16.84
CA HIS A 212 -2.38 11.19 -17.14
C HIS A 212 -3.27 11.23 -15.89
N THR A 213 -4.23 12.16 -15.91
CA THR A 213 -5.09 12.46 -14.76
C THR A 213 -6.48 11.83 -14.96
N LEU A 214 -6.90 10.95 -14.05
CA LEU A 214 -8.33 10.75 -13.76
C LEU A 214 -8.70 11.67 -12.61
N SER A 215 -9.47 12.72 -12.88
CA SER A 215 -9.90 13.68 -11.86
C SER A 215 -11.28 13.33 -11.28
N TRP A 216 -11.41 13.12 -9.96
CA TRP A 216 -12.71 12.82 -9.33
C TRP A 216 -12.98 13.62 -8.05
N THR A 217 -14.27 13.93 -7.82
CA THR A 217 -14.75 14.76 -6.71
C THR A 217 -15.66 13.99 -5.74
N LEU A 218 -15.22 13.86 -4.49
CA LEU A 218 -15.88 13.25 -3.33
C LEU A 218 -17.20 13.95 -2.95
N LEU A 219 -17.50 15.13 -3.49
CA LEU A 219 -18.77 15.83 -3.25
C LEU A 219 -20.00 15.20 -3.93
N ARG A 220 -19.84 14.25 -4.87
CA ARG A 220 -20.95 13.62 -5.62
C ARG A 220 -21.50 12.30 -5.06
N TRP A 221 -21.29 11.99 -3.78
CA TRP A 221 -21.66 10.68 -3.24
C TRP A 221 -23.06 10.65 -2.61
N SER A 222 -24.09 10.35 -3.42
CA SER A 222 -25.33 9.76 -2.93
C SER A 222 -25.18 8.24 -2.93
N LEU A 223 -25.48 7.59 -1.80
CA LEU A 223 -25.55 6.14 -1.57
C LEU A 223 -25.47 5.26 -2.82
N ALA A 224 -24.33 4.58 -3.02
CA ALA A 224 -24.20 3.48 -3.98
C ALA A 224 -24.58 2.12 -3.35
N LEU A 225 -25.51 2.13 -2.39
CA LEU A 225 -26.32 0.98 -1.98
C LEU A 225 -27.79 1.24 -2.35
N GLN A 226 -28.01 1.71 -3.57
CA GLN A 226 -29.30 1.54 -4.25
C GLN A 226 -29.06 0.79 -5.56
N ALA A 227 -29.15 -0.54 -5.46
CA ALA A 227 -29.71 -1.28 -6.57
C ALA A 227 -31.07 -0.64 -6.91
N ARG A 228 -31.21 -0.25 -8.17
CA ARG A 228 -32.38 0.33 -8.86
C ARG A 228 -32.34 1.85 -9.06
N SER A 229 -32.59 2.19 -10.32
CA SER A 229 -32.89 3.49 -10.92
C SER A 229 -31.74 4.51 -11.01
N GLY A 230 -31.12 4.52 -12.20
CA GLY A 230 -31.24 5.69 -13.08
C GLY A 230 -30.27 6.86 -12.83
N LEU A 231 -29.34 6.99 -13.78
CA LEU A 231 -28.66 8.21 -14.22
C LEU A 231 -27.61 8.82 -13.28
N MET A 232 -26.34 8.68 -13.67
CA MET A 232 -25.45 9.85 -13.72
C MET A 232 -24.32 9.66 -14.73
N THR A 233 -24.10 10.72 -15.50
CA THR A 233 -23.13 10.88 -16.59
C THR A 233 -21.71 11.10 -16.07
N VAL A 234 -20.75 10.53 -16.78
CA VAL A 234 -19.30 10.71 -16.61
C VAL A 234 -18.82 11.66 -17.71
N SER A 235 -18.05 12.67 -17.37
CA SER A 235 -17.26 13.46 -18.33
C SER A 235 -15.79 13.09 -18.16
N LEU A 236 -15.17 12.70 -19.29
CA LEU A 236 -13.75 12.39 -19.44
C LEU A 236 -12.89 13.65 -19.32
#